data_AF-A8C9L1-F1
#
_entry.id   AF-A8C9L1-F1
#
_cell.length_a   1.000
_cell.length_b   1.000
_cell.length_c   1.000
_cell.angle_alpha   90.00
_cell.angle_beta   90.00
_cell.angle_gamma   90.00
#
_symmetry.space_group_name_H-M   'P 1'
#
loop_
_entity.id
_entity.type
_entity.pdbx_description
1 polymer ?
#
loop_
_entity_poly.entity_id
_entity_poly.type
_entity_poly.pdbx_seq_one_letter_code
_entity_poly.pdbx_strand_id
1 'polypeptide(L)'
;QNMRGGRIVLQDIKKPEKDEWGSGLEACEIALDLEKHVNQALLDLRNVAETHGDAQLMSYIEDHFLDEQVESIKQFADYVTNLKRVGPGLGEYQFDKLTLGDD
;
A
#
# COMPACT_ATOMS: atom_id res chain seq x y z
N GLN A 1 12.89 -16.09 -0.57
CA GLN A 1 13.52 -16.95 0.45
C GLN A 1 13.94 -18.32 -0.11
N ASN A 2 13.05 -19.11 -0.75
CA ASN A 2 13.39 -20.45 -1.28
C ASN A 2 14.61 -20.45 -2.25
N MET A 3 14.69 -19.50 -3.19
CA MET A 3 15.83 -19.40 -4.12
C MET A 3 17.17 -19.06 -3.44
N ARG A 4 17.12 -18.46 -2.25
CA ARG A 4 18.29 -18.03 -1.46
C ARG A 4 18.66 -19.06 -0.38
N GLY A 5 18.02 -20.24 -0.38
CA GLY A 5 18.21 -21.27 0.65
C GLY A 5 17.61 -20.94 2.03
N GLY A 6 16.83 -19.85 2.11
CA GLY A 6 16.15 -19.45 3.34
C GLY A 6 14.95 -20.33 3.66
N ARG A 7 14.59 -20.41 4.95
CA ARG A 7 13.46 -21.20 5.44
C ARG A 7 12.27 -20.29 5.73
N ILE A 8 11.12 -20.58 5.11
CA ILE A 8 9.87 -19.86 5.37
C ILE A 8 9.27 -20.34 6.70
N VAL A 9 8.96 -19.40 7.58
CA VAL A 9 8.23 -19.64 8.83
C VAL A 9 6.96 -18.79 8.81
N LEU A 10 5.80 -19.43 8.70
CA LEU A 10 4.52 -18.76 8.63
C LEU A 10 4.07 -18.30 10.02
N GLN A 11 3.34 -17.18 10.05
CA GLN A 11 2.72 -16.61 11.24
C GLN A 11 1.22 -16.42 11.00
N ASP A 12 0.45 -16.26 12.07
CA ASP A 12 -0.97 -15.95 11.97
C ASP A 12 -1.17 -14.58 11.30
N ILE A 13 -2.03 -14.54 10.28
CA ILE A 13 -2.52 -13.29 9.71
C ILE A 13 -3.56 -12.74 10.67
N LYS A 14 -3.28 -11.58 11.27
CA LYS A 14 -4.22 -10.93 12.18
C LYS A 14 -5.42 -10.41 11.39
N LYS A 15 -6.61 -10.48 12.00
CA LYS A 15 -7.80 -9.85 11.43
C LYS A 15 -7.57 -8.33 11.28
N PRO A 16 -8.22 -7.67 10.31
CA PRO A 16 -8.21 -6.21 10.24
C PRO A 16 -8.66 -5.57 11.56
N GLU A 17 -8.18 -4.36 11.83
CA GLU A 17 -8.54 -3.62 13.04
C GLU A 17 -10.00 -3.17 13.04
N LYS A 18 -10.61 -3.05 11.86
CA LYS A 18 -11.98 -2.59 11.65
C LYS A 18 -12.77 -3.59 10.82
N ASP A 19 -14.02 -3.81 11.23
CA ASP A 19 -15.00 -4.62 10.48
C ASP A 19 -15.87 -3.75 9.55
N GLU A 20 -15.97 -2.44 9.82
CA GLU A 20 -16.65 -1.44 9.01
C GLU A 20 -15.71 -0.28 8.66
N TRP A 21 -15.75 0.19 7.41
CA TRP A 21 -14.80 1.19 6.89
C TRP A 21 -15.39 2.61 6.79
N GLY A 22 -16.67 2.79 7.12
CA GLY A 22 -17.35 4.08 7.07
C GLY A 22 -17.65 4.52 5.64
N SER A 23 -17.04 5.63 5.22
CA SER A 23 -17.17 6.18 3.86
C SER A 23 -15.99 5.76 2.98
N GLY A 24 -16.14 5.89 1.66
CA GLY A 24 -15.04 5.72 0.70
C GLY A 24 -13.85 6.63 1.01
N LEU A 25 -14.09 7.83 1.56
CA LEU A 25 -13.02 8.70 2.03
C LEU A 25 -12.24 8.07 3.19
N GLU A 26 -12.93 7.61 4.23
CA GLU A 26 -12.31 6.95 5.39
C GLU A 26 -11.56 5.68 4.97
N ALA A 27 -12.15 4.89 4.06
CA ALA A 27 -11.52 3.70 3.51
C ALA A 27 -10.21 4.05 2.76
N CYS A 28 -10.22 5.04 1.87
CA CYS A 28 -9.02 5.47 1.15
C CYS A 28 -7.95 6.09 2.06
N GLU A 29 -8.34 6.79 3.13
CA GLU A 29 -7.39 7.31 4.12
C GLU A 29 -6.70 6.17 4.89
N ILE A 30 -7.43 5.11 5.24
CA ILE A 30 -6.86 3.94 5.90
C ILE A 30 -5.96 3.15 4.95
N ALA A 31 -6.38 2.97 3.69
CA ALA A 31 -5.55 2.32 2.68
C ALA A 31 -4.24 3.10 2.44
N LEU A 32 -4.31 4.43 2.35
CA LEU A 32 -3.12 5.28 2.22
C LEU A 32 -2.15 5.11 3.40
N ASP A 33 -2.67 4.99 4.62
CA ASP A 33 -1.83 4.77 5.81
C ASP A 33 -1.19 3.37 5.80
N LEU A 34 -1.96 2.34 5.42
CA LEU A 34 -1.45 0.99 5.26
C LEU A 34 -0.33 0.92 4.20
N GLU A 35 -0.50 1.56 3.06
CA GLU A 35 0.52 1.60 2.00
C GLU A 35 1.81 2.31 2.45
N LYS A 36 1.69 3.39 3.23
CA LYS A 36 2.87 4.04 3.84
C LYS A 36 3.55 3.13 4.85
N HIS A 37 2.79 2.38 5.65
CA HIS A 37 3.34 1.43 6.60
C HIS A 37 4.10 0.29 5.91
N VAL A 38 3.53 -0.29 4.85
CA VAL A 38 4.18 -1.33 4.05
C VAL A 38 5.44 -0.79 3.37
N ASN A 39 5.38 0.41 2.78
CA ASN A 39 6.54 1.06 2.19
C ASN A 39 7.67 1.27 3.22
N GLN A 40 7.34 1.71 4.45
CA GLN A 40 8.34 1.85 5.50
C GLN A 40 8.97 0.49 5.87
N ALA A 41 8.16 -0.56 5.99
CA ALA A 41 8.68 -1.90 6.26
C ALA A 41 9.63 -2.42 5.16
N LEU A 42 9.36 -2.10 3.90
CA LEU A 42 10.23 -2.42 2.76
C LEU A 42 11.54 -1.63 2.80
N LEU A 43 11.50 -0.32 3.13
CA LEU A 43 12.70 0.49 3.31
C LEU A 43 13.55 -0.02 4.47
N ASP A 44 12.93 -0.40 5.58
CA ASP A 44 13.63 -0.98 6.73
C ASP A 44 14.30 -2.31 6.34
N LEU A 45 13.61 -3.16 5.58
CA LEU A 45 14.18 -4.41 5.07
C LEU A 45 15.34 -4.17 4.10
N ARG A 46 15.23 -3.18 3.20
CA ARG A 46 16.31 -2.76 2.28
C ARG A 46 17.52 -2.24 3.06
N ASN A 47 17.31 -1.47 4.13
CA ASN A 47 18.40 -1.02 5.01
C ASN A 47 19.07 -2.19 5.74
N VAL A 48 18.31 -3.19 6.20
CA VAL A 48 18.91 -4.43 6.75
C VAL A 48 19.78 -5.11 5.68
N ALA A 49 19.28 -5.25 4.45
CA ALA A 49 20.07 -5.81 3.34
C ALA A 49 21.36 -5.02 3.07
N GLU A 50 21.29 -3.69 3.12
CA GLU A 50 22.46 -2.81 2.98
C GLU A 50 23.49 -3.04 4.10
N THR A 51 23.05 -3.10 5.37
CA THR A 51 23.96 -3.34 6.50
C THR A 51 24.67 -4.69 6.42
N HIS A 52 24.07 -5.67 5.75
CA HIS A 52 24.63 -6.99 5.52
C HIS A 52 25.35 -7.13 4.16
N GLY A 53 25.40 -6.07 3.34
CA GLY A 53 26.05 -6.09 2.04
C GLY A 53 25.34 -6.96 0.99
N ASP A 54 24.04 -7.20 1.13
CA ASP A 54 23.26 -8.04 0.22
C ASP A 54 22.71 -7.25 -0.98
N ALA A 55 23.58 -7.02 -1.97
CA ALA A 55 23.24 -6.26 -3.17
C ALA A 55 22.06 -6.85 -3.96
N GLN A 56 21.92 -8.18 -3.99
CA GLN A 56 20.85 -8.82 -4.74
C GLN A 56 19.48 -8.61 -4.06
N LEU A 57 19.41 -8.66 -2.73
CA LEU A 57 18.17 -8.39 -2.01
C LEU A 57 17.77 -6.91 -2.10
N MET A 58 18.73 -5.97 -2.04
CA MET A 58 18.45 -4.55 -2.24
C MET A 58 17.80 -4.29 -3.59
N SER A 59 18.43 -4.73 -4.69
CA SER A 59 17.87 -4.59 -6.04
C SER A 59 16.52 -5.28 -6.17
N TYR A 60 16.34 -6.47 -5.59
CA TYR A 60 15.04 -7.14 -5.62
C TYR A 60 13.92 -6.32 -4.94
N ILE A 61 14.20 -5.64 -3.84
CA ILE A 61 13.21 -4.78 -3.16
C ILE A 61 12.94 -3.51 -3.97
N GLU A 62 14.00 -2.88 -4.48
CA GLU A 62 13.93 -1.66 -5.28
C GLU A 62 13.15 -1.89 -6.59
N ASP A 63 13.53 -2.92 -7.36
CA ASP A 63 13.02 -3.17 -8.72
C ASP A 63 11.57 -3.71 -8.76
N HIS A 64 11.11 -4.35 -7.68
CA HIS A 64 9.82 -5.05 -7.67
C HIS A 64 8.78 -4.50 -6.70
N PHE A 65 9.18 -3.68 -5.74
CA PHE A 65 8.24 -3.25 -4.68
C PHE A 65 8.25 -1.74 -4.47
N LEU A 66 9.42 -1.10 -4.39
CA LEU A 66 9.46 0.32 -4.00
C LEU A 66 8.81 1.24 -5.04
N ASP A 67 8.99 0.97 -6.33
CA ASP A 67 8.34 1.76 -7.39
C ASP A 67 6.80 1.60 -7.31
N GLU A 68 6.30 0.37 -7.18
CA GLU A 68 4.88 0.08 -7.03
C GLU A 68 4.28 0.75 -5.77
N GLN A 69 5.01 0.76 -4.65
CA GLN A 69 4.57 1.45 -3.43
C GLN A 69 4.44 2.96 -3.63
N VAL A 70 5.38 3.60 -4.34
CA VAL A 70 5.32 5.05 -4.60
C VAL A 70 4.10 5.37 -5.48
N GLU A 71 3.84 4.55 -6.51
CA GLU A 71 2.67 4.69 -7.36
C GLU A 71 1.36 4.49 -6.60
N SER A 72 1.25 3.44 -5.78
CA SER A 72 0.07 3.16 -4.96
C SER A 72 -0.21 4.27 -3.94
N ILE A 73 0.82 4.73 -3.22
CA ILE A 73 0.69 5.85 -2.26
C ILE A 73 0.20 7.11 -2.98
N LYS A 74 0.73 7.41 -4.17
CA LYS A 74 0.28 8.55 -4.97
C LYS A 74 -1.18 8.41 -5.38
N GLN A 75 -1.57 7.23 -5.87
CA GLN A 75 -2.93 6.94 -6.29
C GLN A 75 -3.93 7.13 -5.14
N PHE A 76 -3.68 6.55 -3.98
CA PHE A 76 -4.55 6.72 -2.82
C PHE A 76 -4.56 8.16 -2.30
N ALA A 77 -3.44 8.88 -2.35
CA ALA A 77 -3.42 10.31 -1.99
C ALA A 77 -4.29 11.17 -2.94
N ASP A 78 -4.29 10.85 -4.23
CA ASP A 78 -5.17 11.51 -5.22
C ASP A 78 -6.63 11.17 -4.97
N TYR A 79 -6.94 9.91 -4.64
CA TYR A 79 -8.29 9.48 -4.28
C TYR A 79 -8.82 10.23 -3.05
N VAL A 80 -8.02 10.30 -1.98
CA VAL A 80 -8.37 11.07 -0.77
C VAL A 80 -8.64 12.54 -1.11
N THR A 81 -7.78 13.14 -1.94
CA THR A 81 -7.93 14.54 -2.34
C THR A 81 -9.21 14.76 -3.15
N ASN A 82 -9.50 13.87 -4.10
CA ASN A 82 -10.70 13.94 -4.92
C ASN A 82 -11.97 13.72 -4.10
N LEU A 83 -12.00 12.72 -3.22
CA LEU A 83 -13.12 12.42 -2.33
C LEU A 83 -13.44 13.58 -1.39
N LYS A 84 -12.41 14.23 -0.82
CA LYS A 84 -12.58 15.48 -0.04
C LYS A 84 -13.18 16.61 -0.85
N ARG A 85 -12.83 16.71 -2.14
CA ARG A 85 -13.33 17.77 -3.03
C ARG A 85 -14.77 17.56 -3.45
N VAL A 86 -15.15 16.33 -3.81
CA VAL A 86 -16.51 16.03 -4.30
C VAL A 86 -17.53 15.90 -3.16
N GLY A 87 -17.07 15.57 -1.95
CA GLY A 87 -17.91 15.43 -0.77
C GLY A 87 -18.79 14.18 -0.76
N PRO A 88 -19.54 13.94 0.33
CA PRO A 88 -20.31 12.72 0.53
C PRO A 88 -21.56 12.64 -0.36
N GLY A 89 -22.11 11.43 -0.49
CA GLY A 89 -23.37 11.20 -1.20
C GLY A 89 -23.19 11.20 -2.72
N LEU A 90 -23.67 12.23 -3.42
CA LEU A 90 -23.57 12.29 -4.89
C LEU A 90 -22.11 12.37 -5.36
N GLY A 91 -21.25 13.10 -4.63
CA GLY A 91 -19.84 13.23 -4.98
C GLY A 91 -19.11 11.89 -4.94
N GLU A 92 -19.32 11.13 -3.87
CA GLU A 92 -18.80 9.78 -3.69
C GLU A 92 -19.34 8.80 -4.76
N TYR A 93 -20.62 8.87 -5.10
CA TYR A 93 -21.19 8.10 -6.21
C TYR A 93 -20.56 8.45 -7.57
N GLN A 94 -20.31 9.74 -7.84
CA GLN A 94 -19.63 10.16 -9.06
C GLN A 94 -18.17 9.71 -9.08
N PHE A 95 -17.48 9.73 -7.94
CA PHE A 95 -16.13 9.23 -7.81
C PHE A 95 -16.07 7.72 -8.11
N ASP A 96 -16.98 6.94 -7.55
CA ASP A 96 -17.12 5.51 -7.85
C ASP A 96 -17.29 5.28 -9.35
N LYS A 97 -18.18 6.01 -10.03
CA LYS A 97 -18.46 5.78 -11.45
C LYS A 97 -17.44 6.34 -12.43
N LEU A 98 -16.81 7.47 -12.12
CA LEU A 98 -15.96 8.19 -13.07
C LEU A 98 -14.46 8.01 -12.81
N THR A 99 -14.08 7.52 -11.63
CA THR A 99 -12.67 7.34 -11.23
C THR A 99 -12.34 5.88 -10.93
N LEU A 100 -13.25 5.15 -10.29
CA LEU A 100 -13.05 3.72 -9.98
C LEU A 100 -13.76 2.77 -10.95
N GLY A 101 -14.72 3.28 -11.72
CA GLY A 101 -15.46 2.49 -12.68
C GLY A 101 -14.56 2.05 -13.83
N ASP A 102 -14.55 0.74 -14.10
CA ASP A 102 -13.98 0.16 -15.31
C ASP A 102 -14.83 0.57 -16.54
N ASP A 103 -14.18 0.79 -17.68
CA ASP A 103 -14.81 0.61 -19.00
C ASP A 103 -15.06 -0.88 -19.27
#